data_AF-A0A358N0L8-F1
#
_entry.id   AF-A0A358N0L8-F1
#
_cell.length_a   1.000
_cell.length_b   1.000
_cell.length_c   1.000
_cell.angle_alpha   90.00
_cell.angle_beta   90.00
_cell.angle_gamma   90.00
#
_symmetry.space_group_name_H-M   'P 1'
#
loop_
_entity.id
_entity.type
_entity.pdbx_description
1 polymer ?
#
loop_
_entity_poly.entity_id
_entity_poly.type
_entity_poly.pdbx_seq_one_letter_code
_entity_poly.pdbx_strand_id
1 'polypeptide(L)'
;VVFVAGMMGLATVVIGEFFAYRRQIAVRTLAKRMSLSFSAESDPSLEMQIKHLVIGKGSQFNVIVENVIHGHYRGMQLVMADSLFVFDRGEDADREEKTIWFFNEMVALYPRFQILPRTDANAGKNKNEGDLSHFPAFSKIYAVQSDEQDAVQQILNSEFCGYFRSRHNWQVHADGSRIAFVRDGKLAVDDWQMYLRDAIGAVRLLDTSLEELLGRQMPIENRTGRDTETLPSDGVRARLWGADTEARGEIDREAKPIAGRRNSLTDQAAHVENVTPRAAEVLEFERKETVGAFAAIDSLVDSASQKALRYHEISDFMQHLPPRAIPSLLWNENVPRVPFVFWFMSFPMIVLGLVAIMWGMLHAGGMIIAGHEVLLVLGAVNLLPVCAMWGGFYRRRRVYLQILREGVLATATVRSRYSTVDYGIEDWLTCKHTVDVHFLAGEESVNGKATVKGMQMKTLQRCLDDGTPLYVLYLKDRPETFCLSTQLASRRFSE
;
A
#
# COMPACT_ATOMS: atom_id res chain seq x y z
N VAL A 1 6.07 -41.20 10.28
CA VAL A 1 6.08 -40.78 8.86
C VAL A 1 4.81 -40.02 8.47
N VAL A 2 3.61 -40.60 8.60
CA VAL A 2 2.33 -39.92 8.24
C VAL A 2 2.14 -38.57 8.95
N PHE A 3 2.41 -38.48 10.26
CA PHE A 3 2.31 -37.21 11.00
C PHE A 3 3.28 -36.13 10.50
N VAL A 4 4.53 -36.52 10.21
CA VAL A 4 5.55 -35.59 9.69
C VAL A 4 5.15 -35.07 8.31
N ALA A 5 4.64 -35.95 7.43
CA ALA A 5 4.12 -35.54 6.12
C ALA A 5 2.92 -34.59 6.25
N GLY A 6 1.99 -34.85 7.19
CA GLY A 6 0.86 -33.96 7.48
C GLY A 6 1.30 -32.58 7.96
N MET A 7 2.30 -32.51 8.85
CA MET A 7 2.85 -31.24 9.35
C MET A 7 3.59 -30.46 8.27
N MET A 8 4.34 -31.13 7.39
CA MET A 8 4.95 -30.48 6.23
C MET A 8 3.89 -29.93 5.27
N GLY A 9 2.82 -30.70 5.01
CA GLY A 9 1.70 -30.23 4.20
C GLY A 9 1.04 -28.97 4.77
N LEU A 10 0.74 -28.98 6.07
CA LEU A 10 0.16 -27.82 6.75
C LEU A 10 1.10 -26.60 6.69
N ALA A 11 2.40 -26.80 6.95
CA ALA A 11 3.39 -25.73 6.88
C ALA A 11 3.45 -25.10 5.48
N THR A 12 3.44 -25.92 4.43
CA THR A 12 3.43 -25.44 3.03
C THR A 12 2.19 -24.60 2.74
N VAL A 13 1.00 -25.02 3.17
CA VAL A 13 -0.24 -24.25 3.00
C VAL A 13 -0.16 -22.92 3.73
N VAL A 14 0.26 -22.91 5.00
CA VAL A 14 0.37 -21.69 5.81
C VAL A 14 1.39 -20.72 5.22
N ILE A 15 2.53 -21.22 4.73
CA ILE A 15 3.56 -20.41 4.07
C ILE A 15 3.00 -19.80 2.78
N GLY A 16 2.25 -20.58 1.98
CA GLY A 16 1.60 -20.11 0.76
C GLY A 16 0.61 -18.98 1.02
N GLU A 17 -0.32 -19.17 1.96
CA GLU A 17 -1.29 -18.16 2.41
C GLU A 17 -0.59 -16.90 2.94
N PHE A 18 0.49 -17.06 3.69
CA PHE A 18 1.27 -15.95 4.19
C PHE A 18 1.92 -15.12 3.07
N PHE A 19 2.46 -15.77 2.04
CA PHE A 19 3.01 -15.07 0.88
C PHE A 19 1.92 -14.35 0.07
N ALA A 20 0.76 -14.98 -0.12
CA ALA A 20 -0.40 -14.34 -0.77
C ALA A 20 -0.86 -13.10 0.01
N TYR A 21 -0.98 -13.20 1.33
CA TYR A 21 -1.34 -12.08 2.21
C TYR A 21 -0.31 -10.94 2.17
N ARG A 22 1.00 -11.25 2.22
CA ARG A 22 2.06 -10.25 2.08
C ARG A 22 2.01 -9.54 0.72
N ARG A 23 1.72 -10.28 -0.34
CA ARG A 23 1.55 -9.73 -1.69
C ARG A 23 0.36 -8.79 -1.75
N GLN A 24 -0.80 -9.18 -1.22
CA GLN A 24 -1.99 -8.31 -1.12
C GLN A 24 -1.70 -7.00 -0.40
N ILE A 25 -0.98 -7.03 0.72
CA ILE A 25 -0.59 -5.81 1.45
C ILE A 25 0.29 -4.92 0.58
N ALA A 26 1.29 -5.50 -0.10
CA ALA A 26 2.19 -4.74 -0.96
C ALA A 26 1.43 -4.08 -2.12
N VAL A 27 0.54 -4.82 -2.80
CA VAL A 27 -0.26 -4.31 -3.92
C VAL A 27 -1.23 -3.22 -3.45
N ARG A 28 -1.91 -3.43 -2.31
CA ARG A 28 -2.78 -2.40 -1.71
C ARG A 28 -2.00 -1.14 -1.34
N THR A 29 -0.78 -1.29 -0.84
CA THR A 29 0.10 -0.16 -0.52
C THR A 29 0.50 0.60 -1.79
N LEU A 30 0.82 -0.12 -2.87
CA LEU A 30 1.12 0.47 -4.16
C LEU A 30 -0.09 1.24 -4.73
N ALA A 31 -1.29 0.64 -4.70
CA ALA A 31 -2.53 1.28 -5.16
C ALA A 31 -2.76 2.62 -4.44
N LYS A 32 -2.64 2.63 -3.11
CA LYS A 32 -2.73 3.87 -2.31
C LYS A 32 -1.69 4.90 -2.71
N ARG A 33 -0.41 4.51 -2.89
CA ARG A 33 0.65 5.44 -3.33
C ARG A 33 0.35 6.08 -4.69
N MET A 34 -0.34 5.36 -5.56
CA MET A 34 -0.70 5.83 -6.89
C MET A 34 -2.07 6.53 -6.94
N SER A 35 -2.76 6.67 -5.80
CA SER A 35 -4.15 7.16 -5.75
C SER A 35 -5.10 6.35 -6.63
N LEU A 36 -4.88 5.03 -6.69
CA LEU A 36 -5.72 4.06 -7.39
C LEU A 36 -6.44 3.17 -6.39
N SER A 37 -7.50 2.52 -6.85
CA SER A 37 -8.32 1.63 -6.02
C SER A 37 -7.82 0.19 -6.11
N PHE A 38 -7.90 -0.53 -5.00
CA PHE A 38 -7.48 -1.94 -4.89
C PHE A 38 -8.68 -2.85 -4.64
N SER A 39 -8.71 -3.99 -5.33
CA SER A 39 -9.61 -5.12 -5.06
C SER A 39 -8.81 -6.42 -4.97
N ALA A 40 -9.17 -7.30 -4.04
CA ALA A 40 -8.51 -8.60 -3.91
C ALA A 40 -8.89 -9.53 -5.06
N GLU A 41 -10.16 -9.48 -5.46
CA GLU A 41 -10.76 -10.25 -6.55
C GLU A 41 -11.17 -9.32 -7.68
N SER A 42 -11.19 -9.85 -8.90
CA SER A 42 -11.61 -9.09 -10.07
C SER A 42 -13.10 -9.27 -10.39
N ASP A 43 -13.65 -8.33 -11.16
CA ASP A 43 -14.98 -8.50 -11.75
C ASP A 43 -14.90 -9.56 -12.87
N PRO A 44 -15.80 -10.57 -12.92
CA PRO A 44 -15.86 -11.54 -14.01
C PRO A 44 -15.87 -10.92 -15.42
N SER A 45 -16.41 -9.71 -15.57
CA SER A 45 -16.40 -8.99 -16.85
C SER A 45 -14.98 -8.61 -17.30
N LEU A 46 -14.10 -8.26 -16.36
CA LEU A 46 -12.71 -7.91 -16.59
C LEU A 46 -11.88 -9.15 -16.88
N GLU A 47 -12.09 -10.26 -16.15
CA GLU A 47 -11.43 -11.54 -16.44
C GLU A 47 -11.69 -11.98 -17.87
N MET A 48 -12.94 -11.88 -18.31
CA MET A 48 -13.33 -12.26 -19.67
C MET A 48 -12.71 -11.34 -20.72
N GLN A 49 -12.58 -10.04 -20.45
CA GLN A 49 -11.89 -9.10 -21.33
C GLN A 49 -10.40 -9.42 -21.47
N ILE A 50 -9.72 -9.67 -20.35
CA ILE A 50 -8.29 -10.05 -20.32
C ILE A 50 -8.10 -11.38 -21.03
N LYS A 51 -8.93 -12.39 -20.74
CA LYS A 51 -8.91 -13.70 -21.41
C LYS A 51 -9.03 -13.56 -22.93
N HIS A 52 -10.01 -12.79 -23.40
CA HIS A 52 -10.25 -12.60 -24.82
C HIS A 52 -9.10 -11.89 -25.54
N LEU A 53 -8.45 -10.93 -24.88
CA LEU A 53 -7.36 -10.18 -25.48
C LEU A 53 -6.04 -10.97 -25.49
N VAL A 54 -5.68 -11.57 -24.35
CA VAL A 54 -4.36 -12.21 -24.16
C VAL A 54 -4.33 -13.61 -24.77
N ILE A 55 -5.37 -14.43 -24.57
CA ILE A 55 -5.41 -15.82 -25.05
C ILE A 55 -6.24 -15.97 -26.32
N GLY A 56 -7.29 -15.16 -26.45
CA GLY A 56 -8.24 -15.24 -27.56
C GLY A 56 -9.61 -15.77 -27.15
N LYS A 57 -10.62 -15.41 -27.95
CA LYS A 57 -12.00 -15.89 -27.81
C LYS A 57 -12.08 -17.39 -28.06
N GLY A 58 -12.84 -18.10 -27.22
CA GLY A 58 -13.04 -19.55 -27.34
C GLY A 58 -11.94 -20.41 -26.72
N SER A 59 -10.95 -19.81 -26.07
CA SER A 59 -9.91 -20.55 -25.36
C SER A 59 -10.47 -21.37 -24.18
N GLN A 60 -9.99 -22.60 -24.04
CA GLN A 60 -10.27 -23.50 -22.93
C GLN A 60 -9.56 -23.11 -21.63
N PHE A 61 -8.62 -22.17 -21.68
CA PHE A 61 -7.93 -21.68 -20.48
C PHE A 61 -8.91 -20.93 -19.57
N ASN A 62 -8.85 -21.23 -18.27
CA ASN A 62 -9.47 -20.41 -17.24
C ASN A 62 -8.48 -19.33 -16.81
N VAL A 63 -8.98 -18.12 -16.60
CA VAL A 63 -8.18 -16.99 -16.15
C VAL A 63 -8.73 -16.58 -14.80
N ILE A 64 -7.87 -16.58 -13.79
CA ILE A 64 -8.17 -16.07 -12.46
C ILE A 64 -7.36 -14.79 -12.30
N VAL A 65 -8.02 -13.67 -12.03
CA VAL A 65 -7.35 -12.38 -11.86
C VAL A 65 -7.45 -11.93 -10.40
N GLU A 66 -6.30 -11.73 -9.78
CA GLU A 66 -6.16 -11.40 -8.36
C GLU A 66 -5.35 -10.12 -8.17
N ASN A 67 -5.44 -9.54 -6.97
CA ASN A 67 -4.65 -8.37 -6.57
C ASN A 67 -4.78 -7.21 -7.57
N VAL A 68 -6.03 -6.84 -7.87
CA VAL A 68 -6.36 -5.87 -8.90
C VAL A 68 -6.17 -4.45 -8.38
N ILE A 69 -5.36 -3.67 -9.07
CA ILE A 69 -5.31 -2.22 -8.97
C ILE A 69 -6.04 -1.65 -10.18
N HIS A 70 -7.04 -0.82 -9.97
CA HIS A 70 -7.77 -0.18 -11.06
C HIS A 70 -8.02 1.31 -10.80
N GLY A 71 -8.17 2.08 -11.87
CA GLY A 71 -8.58 3.48 -11.81
C GLY A 71 -8.13 4.25 -13.04
N HIS A 72 -8.25 5.59 -12.98
CA HIS A 72 -7.76 6.46 -14.05
C HIS A 72 -6.33 6.89 -13.74
N TYR A 73 -5.40 6.64 -14.65
CA TYR A 73 -4.02 7.08 -14.54
C TYR A 73 -3.60 7.84 -15.79
N ARG A 74 -3.29 9.14 -15.63
CA ARG A 74 -2.95 10.05 -16.74
C ARG A 74 -4.01 10.08 -17.86
N GLY A 75 -5.28 10.02 -17.50
CA GLY A 75 -6.41 10.08 -18.44
C GLY A 75 -6.75 8.75 -19.12
N MET A 76 -6.04 7.66 -18.80
CA MET A 76 -6.33 6.32 -19.32
C MET A 76 -6.93 5.44 -18.22
N GLN A 77 -7.91 4.62 -18.55
CA GLN A 77 -8.41 3.60 -17.64
C GLN A 77 -7.38 2.47 -17.57
N LEU A 78 -6.84 2.25 -16.38
CA LEU A 78 -5.74 1.33 -16.12
C LEU A 78 -6.21 0.25 -15.15
N VAL A 79 -5.81 -0.98 -15.46
CA VAL A 79 -5.87 -2.14 -14.58
C VAL A 79 -4.48 -2.77 -14.49
N MET A 80 -4.00 -3.01 -13.28
CA MET A 80 -2.81 -3.83 -13.03
C MET A 80 -3.20 -5.00 -12.15
N ALA A 81 -2.80 -6.22 -12.50
CA ALA A 81 -3.20 -7.38 -11.74
C ALA A 81 -2.21 -8.53 -11.86
N ASP A 82 -2.29 -9.44 -10.89
CA ASP A 82 -1.79 -10.80 -11.07
C ASP A 82 -2.84 -11.62 -11.79
N SER A 83 -2.38 -12.48 -12.69
CA SER A 83 -3.24 -13.39 -13.44
C SER A 83 -2.67 -14.79 -13.38
N LEU A 84 -3.55 -15.76 -13.15
CA LEU A 84 -3.25 -17.17 -13.22
C LEU A 84 -4.04 -17.76 -14.40
N PHE A 85 -3.31 -18.20 -15.41
CA PHE A 85 -3.84 -18.90 -16.56
C PHE A 85 -3.76 -20.40 -16.26
N VAL A 86 -4.93 -21.03 -16.13
CA VAL A 86 -5.04 -22.46 -15.84
C VAL A 86 -5.56 -23.16 -17.07
N PHE A 87 -4.80 -24.13 -17.56
CA PHE A 87 -5.22 -25.02 -18.62
C PHE A 87 -5.45 -26.41 -18.08
N ASP A 88 -6.72 -26.79 -18.01
CA ASP A 88 -7.11 -28.10 -17.51
C ASP A 88 -7.08 -29.12 -18.66
N ARG A 89 -6.12 -30.05 -18.61
CA ARG A 89 -6.04 -31.21 -19.52
C ARG A 89 -6.46 -32.51 -18.82
N GLY A 90 -7.32 -32.44 -17.80
CA GLY A 90 -7.78 -33.61 -17.06
C GLY A 90 -6.89 -33.92 -15.86
N GLU A 91 -6.01 -34.92 -15.97
CA GLU A 91 -5.12 -35.30 -14.85
C GLU A 91 -3.98 -34.31 -14.62
N ASP A 92 -3.57 -33.58 -15.67
CA ASP A 92 -2.55 -32.53 -15.60
C ASP A 92 -3.17 -31.16 -15.84
N ALA A 93 -2.90 -30.22 -14.93
CA ALA A 93 -3.28 -28.82 -15.06
C ALA A 93 -2.03 -27.96 -15.23
N ASP A 94 -1.85 -27.39 -16.42
CA ASP A 94 -0.78 -26.42 -16.67
C ASP A 94 -1.19 -25.07 -16.06
N ARG A 95 -0.26 -24.44 -15.33
CA ARG A 95 -0.50 -23.17 -14.63
C ARG A 95 0.57 -22.17 -15.03
N GLU A 96 0.14 -21.07 -15.61
CA GLU A 96 1.01 -19.94 -15.94
C GLU A 96 0.61 -18.72 -15.13
N GLU A 97 1.52 -18.25 -14.28
CA GLU A 97 1.36 -16.98 -13.58
C GLU A 97 1.89 -15.85 -14.45
N LYS A 98 1.14 -14.76 -14.59
CA LYS A 98 1.58 -13.55 -15.30
C LYS A 98 1.15 -12.29 -14.56
N THR A 99 1.94 -11.23 -14.72
CA THR A 99 1.58 -9.88 -14.27
C THR A 99 1.12 -9.06 -15.47
N ILE A 100 -0.03 -8.39 -15.37
CA ILE A 100 -0.68 -7.70 -16.50
C ILE A 100 -0.87 -6.22 -16.19
N TRP A 101 -0.62 -5.38 -17.20
CA TRP A 101 -1.04 -3.98 -17.30
C TRP A 101 -2.01 -3.85 -18.46
N PHE A 102 -3.29 -3.67 -18.15
CA PHE A 102 -4.37 -3.62 -19.11
C PHE A 102 -4.93 -2.20 -19.16
N PHE A 103 -4.93 -1.62 -20.37
CA PHE A 103 -5.51 -0.33 -20.66
C PHE A 103 -6.76 -0.56 -21.51
N ASN A 104 -7.87 0.00 -21.06
CA ASN A 104 -9.15 -0.06 -21.77
C ASN A 104 -9.71 1.35 -21.99
N GLU A 105 -10.74 1.42 -22.83
CA GLU A 105 -11.41 2.67 -23.19
C GLU A 105 -10.43 3.71 -23.79
N MET A 106 -9.42 3.22 -24.52
CA MET A 106 -8.50 4.08 -25.25
C MET A 106 -9.23 4.78 -26.41
N VAL A 107 -8.88 6.04 -26.65
CA VAL A 107 -9.38 6.80 -27.80
C VAL A 107 -8.83 6.24 -29.12
N ALA A 108 -7.59 5.75 -29.08
CA ALA A 108 -6.96 5.05 -30.19
C ALA A 108 -7.62 3.68 -30.43
N LEU A 109 -7.91 3.38 -31.69
CA LEU A 109 -8.38 2.06 -32.15
C LEU A 109 -7.22 1.34 -32.82
N TYR A 110 -6.59 0.42 -32.10
CA TYR A 110 -5.49 -0.39 -32.62
C TYR A 110 -6.03 -1.51 -33.51
N PRO A 111 -5.34 -1.85 -34.63
CA PRO A 111 -5.58 -3.11 -35.31
C PRO A 111 -5.24 -4.26 -34.37
N ARG A 112 -5.81 -5.44 -34.61
CA ARG A 112 -5.58 -6.59 -33.76
C ARG A 112 -4.18 -7.17 -33.96
N PHE A 113 -3.32 -7.08 -32.96
CA PHE A 113 -1.97 -7.64 -33.03
C PHE A 113 -1.44 -8.16 -31.70
N GLN A 114 -0.44 -9.03 -31.79
CA GLN A 114 0.31 -9.56 -30.66
C GLN A 114 1.81 -9.46 -30.92
N ILE A 115 2.56 -9.04 -29.91
CA ILE A 115 4.02 -9.04 -29.90
C ILE A 115 4.44 -10.00 -28.81
N LEU A 116 5.13 -11.08 -29.18
CA LEU A 116 5.56 -12.13 -28.27
C LEU A 116 7.09 -12.25 -28.31
N PRO A 117 7.76 -12.46 -27.17
CA PRO A 117 9.19 -12.76 -27.20
C PRO A 117 9.40 -14.08 -27.93
N ARG A 118 10.47 -14.23 -28.73
CA ARG A 118 10.75 -15.49 -29.45
C ARG A 118 11.02 -16.69 -28.53
N THR A 119 11.26 -16.45 -27.25
CA THR A 119 11.32 -17.47 -26.20
C THR A 119 9.96 -18.03 -25.82
N ASP A 120 8.86 -17.34 -26.17
CA ASP A 120 7.49 -17.79 -25.91
C ASP A 120 7.13 -18.96 -26.83
N ALA A 121 6.52 -20.00 -26.27
CA ALA A 121 6.16 -21.21 -27.01
C ALA A 121 5.12 -20.95 -28.13
N ASN A 122 4.37 -19.85 -28.05
CA ASN A 122 3.37 -19.46 -29.05
C ASN A 122 3.95 -18.56 -30.14
N ALA A 123 5.17 -18.03 -29.98
CA ALA A 123 5.80 -17.16 -30.97
C ALA A 123 5.95 -17.84 -32.35
N GLY A 124 6.20 -19.16 -32.40
CA GLY A 124 6.40 -19.92 -33.64
C GLY A 124 5.21 -20.74 -34.14
N LYS A 125 4.02 -20.65 -33.52
CA LYS A 125 2.87 -21.50 -33.88
C LYS A 125 2.03 -20.97 -35.03
N ASN A 126 2.09 -19.66 -35.31
CA ASN A 126 1.28 -19.05 -36.35
C ASN A 126 2.02 -19.02 -37.69
N LYS A 127 1.43 -19.65 -38.71
CA LYS A 127 1.94 -19.67 -40.11
C LYS A 127 1.93 -18.28 -40.77
N ASN A 128 1.18 -17.33 -40.20
CA ASN A 128 1.15 -15.93 -40.62
C ASN A 128 2.23 -15.13 -39.87
N GLU A 129 3.45 -15.64 -39.81
CA GLU A 129 4.59 -14.98 -39.18
C GLU A 129 4.95 -13.75 -40.03
N GLY A 130 4.31 -12.63 -39.73
CA GLY A 130 4.66 -11.34 -40.29
C GLY A 130 5.88 -10.79 -39.56
N ASP A 131 7.05 -11.39 -39.81
CA ASP A 131 8.29 -10.84 -39.30
C ASP A 131 8.44 -9.42 -39.86
N LEU A 132 8.73 -8.44 -38.99
CA LEU A 132 9.02 -7.07 -39.41
C LEU A 132 10.36 -7.07 -40.15
N SER A 133 10.36 -7.41 -41.43
CA SER A 133 11.57 -7.54 -42.26
C SER A 133 12.38 -6.24 -42.29
N HIS A 134 11.70 -5.10 -42.16
CA HIS A 134 12.29 -3.76 -42.08
C HIS A 134 12.97 -3.46 -40.73
N PHE A 135 12.74 -4.26 -39.68
CA PHE A 135 13.37 -4.11 -38.35
C PHE A 135 14.05 -5.42 -37.88
N PRO A 136 15.11 -5.87 -38.57
CA PRO A 136 15.71 -7.19 -38.34
C PRO A 136 16.25 -7.38 -36.91
N ALA A 137 16.62 -6.31 -36.23
CA ALA A 137 17.07 -6.37 -34.85
C ALA A 137 15.94 -6.64 -33.84
N PHE A 138 14.73 -6.16 -34.13
CA PHE A 138 13.54 -6.39 -33.31
C PHE A 138 13.01 -7.81 -33.55
N SER A 139 12.88 -8.20 -34.82
CA SER A 139 12.40 -9.52 -35.26
C SER A 139 13.25 -10.69 -34.76
N LYS A 140 14.52 -10.45 -34.39
CA LYS A 140 15.36 -11.46 -33.72
C LYS A 140 14.91 -11.80 -32.29
N ILE A 141 14.26 -10.87 -31.60
CA ILE A 141 13.91 -10.98 -30.18
C ILE A 141 12.41 -11.17 -30.01
N TYR A 142 11.61 -10.56 -30.88
CA TYR A 142 10.16 -10.55 -30.84
C TYR A 142 9.57 -11.07 -32.15
N ALA A 143 8.49 -11.82 -32.04
CA ALA A 143 7.63 -12.18 -33.16
C ALA A 143 6.38 -11.29 -33.10
N VAL A 144 5.95 -10.78 -34.26
CA VAL A 144 4.69 -10.03 -34.40
C VAL A 144 3.68 -10.89 -35.13
N GLN A 145 2.48 -10.98 -34.58
CA GLN A 145 1.37 -11.76 -35.13
C GLN A 145 0.16 -10.84 -35.28
N SER A 146 -0.41 -10.78 -36.48
CA SER A 146 -1.58 -9.96 -36.80
C SER A 146 -2.35 -10.55 -37.97
N ASP A 147 -3.67 -10.38 -37.96
CA ASP A 147 -4.52 -10.64 -39.13
C ASP A 147 -4.44 -9.47 -40.14
N GLU A 148 -4.03 -8.28 -39.67
CA GLU A 148 -3.90 -7.02 -40.42
C GLU A 148 -2.42 -6.58 -40.47
N GLN A 149 -1.57 -7.41 -41.06
CA GLN A 149 -0.12 -7.23 -41.01
C GLN A 149 0.33 -5.87 -41.57
N ASP A 150 -0.25 -5.42 -42.68
CA ASP A 150 0.12 -4.16 -43.33
C ASP A 150 -0.16 -2.94 -42.44
N ALA A 151 -1.28 -2.94 -41.73
CA ALA A 151 -1.64 -1.87 -40.78
C ALA A 151 -0.69 -1.85 -39.58
N VAL A 152 -0.34 -3.03 -39.06
CA VAL A 152 0.59 -3.17 -37.94
C VAL A 152 2.00 -2.73 -38.32
N GLN A 153 2.47 -3.07 -39.51
CA GLN A 153 3.78 -2.61 -40.01
C GLN A 153 3.87 -1.09 -40.11
N GLN A 154 2.75 -0.41 -40.38
CA GLN A 154 2.70 1.05 -40.42
C GLN A 154 2.73 1.69 -39.03
N ILE A 155 2.07 1.06 -38.03
CA ILE A 155 2.00 1.58 -36.66
C ILE A 155 3.29 1.29 -35.88
N LEU A 156 3.89 0.11 -36.08
CA LEU A 156 5.13 -0.31 -35.43
C LEU A 156 6.35 0.36 -36.08
N ASN A 157 6.56 1.63 -35.73
CA ASN A 157 7.67 2.43 -36.25
C ASN A 157 9.03 2.07 -35.60
N SER A 158 10.09 2.70 -36.10
CA SER A 158 11.46 2.49 -35.62
C SER A 158 11.65 2.91 -34.16
N GLU A 159 10.94 3.94 -33.71
CA GLU A 159 11.00 4.44 -32.33
C GLU A 159 10.41 3.43 -31.35
N PHE A 160 9.22 2.90 -31.63
CA PHE A 160 8.59 1.86 -30.85
C PHE A 160 9.46 0.60 -30.79
N CYS A 161 9.93 0.12 -31.96
CA CYS A 161 10.79 -1.05 -32.03
C CYS A 161 12.10 -0.85 -31.27
N GLY A 162 12.72 0.34 -31.37
CA GLY A 162 13.91 0.70 -30.62
C GLY A 162 13.67 0.75 -29.10
N TYR A 163 12.52 1.31 -28.70
CA TYR A 163 12.10 1.40 -27.31
C TYR A 163 11.91 0.02 -26.67
N PHE A 164 11.23 -0.90 -27.38
CA PHE A 164 11.00 -2.27 -26.90
C PHE A 164 12.23 -3.16 -26.96
N ARG A 165 13.14 -2.94 -27.91
CA ARG A 165 14.36 -3.76 -28.02
C ARG A 165 15.19 -3.78 -26.74
N SER A 166 15.20 -2.66 -26.01
CA SER A 166 15.92 -2.53 -24.73
C SER A 166 15.22 -3.23 -23.55
N ARG A 167 13.99 -3.72 -23.75
CA ARG A 167 13.16 -4.32 -22.71
C ARG A 167 12.88 -5.76 -23.08
N HIS A 168 13.30 -6.70 -22.24
CA HIS A 168 13.15 -8.13 -22.52
C HIS A 168 11.87 -8.71 -21.90
N ASN A 169 11.33 -9.75 -22.53
CA ASN A 169 10.22 -10.58 -22.06
C ASN A 169 8.92 -9.79 -21.79
N TRP A 170 8.58 -8.86 -22.67
CA TRP A 170 7.25 -8.27 -22.73
C TRP A 170 6.40 -9.01 -23.76
N GLN A 171 5.15 -9.27 -23.41
CA GLN A 171 4.12 -9.62 -24.37
C GLN A 171 3.19 -8.42 -24.51
N VAL A 172 2.81 -8.06 -25.74
CA VAL A 172 1.89 -6.96 -26.01
C VAL A 172 0.72 -7.51 -26.81
N HIS A 173 -0.50 -7.23 -26.38
CA HIS A 173 -1.72 -7.66 -27.06
C HIS A 173 -2.60 -6.44 -27.25
N ALA A 174 -2.99 -6.14 -28.49
CA ALA A 174 -3.84 -5.00 -28.81
C ALA A 174 -5.03 -5.45 -29.67
N ASP A 175 -6.21 -4.89 -29.41
CA ASP A 175 -7.45 -5.12 -30.17
C ASP A 175 -8.43 -3.97 -29.92
N GLY A 176 -8.60 -3.09 -30.92
CA GLY A 176 -9.47 -1.92 -30.83
C GLY A 176 -9.00 -0.93 -29.75
N SER A 177 -9.90 -0.58 -28.83
CA SER A 177 -9.65 0.38 -27.74
C SER A 177 -8.93 -0.23 -26.53
N ARG A 178 -8.33 -1.42 -26.69
CA ARG A 178 -7.73 -2.20 -25.61
C ARG A 178 -6.31 -2.59 -25.94
N ILE A 179 -5.43 -2.46 -24.96
CA ILE A 179 -4.06 -2.92 -25.05
C ILE A 179 -3.61 -3.50 -23.70
N ALA A 180 -3.01 -4.67 -23.73
CA ALA A 180 -2.43 -5.34 -22.58
C ALA A 180 -0.93 -5.50 -22.77
N PHE A 181 -0.19 -5.17 -21.73
CA PHE A 181 1.20 -5.54 -21.59
C PHE A 181 1.29 -6.62 -20.53
N VAL A 182 1.96 -7.72 -20.85
CA VAL A 182 1.99 -8.92 -20.02
C VAL A 182 3.44 -9.35 -19.82
N ARG A 183 3.76 -9.80 -18.61
CA ARG A 183 5.05 -10.44 -18.31
C ARG A 183 4.84 -11.76 -17.59
N ASP A 184 5.66 -12.73 -17.97
CA ASP A 184 5.66 -14.05 -17.37
C ASP A 184 6.16 -14.01 -15.91
N GLY A 185 5.45 -14.72 -15.04
CA GLY A 185 5.69 -14.81 -13.61
C GLY A 185 5.00 -13.74 -12.77
N LYS A 186 5.00 -13.98 -11.45
CA LYS A 186 4.63 -13.00 -10.42
C LYS A 186 5.80 -12.04 -10.16
N LEU A 187 5.72 -10.84 -10.75
CA LEU A 187 6.75 -9.81 -10.55
C LEU A 187 6.71 -9.24 -9.13
N ALA A 188 7.84 -8.71 -8.66
CA ALA A 188 7.88 -7.98 -7.40
C ALA A 188 7.02 -6.71 -7.51
N VAL A 189 6.20 -6.46 -6.50
CA VAL A 189 5.23 -5.34 -6.51
C VAL A 189 5.93 -3.99 -6.59
N ASP A 190 7.13 -3.86 -6.00
CA ASP A 190 7.92 -2.63 -6.06
C ASP A 190 8.34 -2.27 -7.51
N ASP A 191 8.42 -3.26 -8.41
CA ASP A 191 8.76 -3.04 -9.82
C ASP A 191 7.55 -2.66 -10.68
N TRP A 192 6.32 -2.84 -10.19
CA TRP A 192 5.11 -2.60 -10.98
C TRP A 192 5.02 -1.17 -11.49
N GLN A 193 5.45 -0.19 -10.69
CA GLN A 193 5.45 1.20 -11.10
C GLN A 193 6.49 1.49 -12.20
N MET A 194 7.64 0.80 -12.16
CA MET A 194 8.65 0.91 -13.22
C MET A 194 8.09 0.36 -14.53
N TYR A 195 7.50 -0.83 -14.51
CA TYR A 195 6.92 -1.46 -15.69
C TYR A 195 5.68 -0.72 -16.21
N LEU A 196 4.88 -0.11 -15.34
CA LEU A 196 3.79 0.77 -15.77
C LEU A 196 4.31 1.98 -16.55
N ARG A 197 5.42 2.60 -16.12
CA ARG A 197 6.02 3.72 -16.86
C ARG A 197 6.49 3.27 -18.25
N ASP A 198 6.99 2.04 -18.35
CA ASP A 198 7.39 1.46 -19.62
C ASP A 198 6.19 1.20 -20.54
N ALA A 199 5.12 0.61 -20.00
CA ALA A 199 3.87 0.37 -20.74
C ALA A 199 3.24 1.69 -21.23
N ILE A 200 3.24 2.73 -20.41
CA ILE A 200 2.73 4.06 -20.83
C ILE A 200 3.61 4.68 -21.91
N GLY A 201 4.94 4.52 -21.83
CA GLY A 201 5.86 4.97 -22.86
C GLY A 201 5.58 4.29 -24.20
N ALA A 202 5.34 2.98 -24.16
CA ALA A 202 4.93 2.18 -25.32
C ALA A 202 3.62 2.66 -25.94
N VAL A 203 2.57 2.84 -25.13
CA VAL A 203 1.26 3.33 -25.59
C VAL A 203 1.39 4.67 -26.28
N ARG A 204 2.14 5.62 -25.71
CA ARG A 204 2.35 6.95 -26.33
C ARG A 204 3.02 6.88 -27.70
N LEU A 205 3.99 5.99 -27.87
CA LEU A 205 4.65 5.80 -29.17
C LEU A 205 3.67 5.21 -30.19
N LEU A 206 2.83 4.27 -29.79
CA LEU A 206 1.79 3.69 -30.65
C LEU A 206 0.73 4.74 -31.03
N ASP A 207 0.27 5.54 -30.07
CA ASP A 207 -0.71 6.61 -30.31
C ASP A 207 -0.17 7.65 -31.27
N THR A 208 1.10 8.07 -31.10
CA THR A 208 1.76 9.02 -31.99
C THR A 208 1.83 8.48 -33.43
N SER A 209 2.22 7.20 -33.59
CA SER A 209 2.22 6.55 -34.91
C SER A 209 0.83 6.49 -35.54
N LEU A 210 -0.19 6.19 -34.74
CA LEU A 210 -1.57 6.10 -35.23
C LEU A 210 -2.10 7.47 -35.67
N GLU A 211 -1.85 8.52 -34.89
CA GLU A 211 -2.19 9.90 -35.23
C GLU A 211 -1.50 10.35 -36.53
N GLU A 212 -0.23 10.01 -36.72
CA GLU A 212 0.48 10.30 -37.96
C GLU A 212 -0.12 9.59 -39.18
N LEU A 213 -0.53 8.32 -39.03
CA LEU A 213 -1.17 7.57 -40.11
C LEU A 213 -2.53 8.14 -40.47
N LEU A 214 -3.36 8.44 -39.48
CA LEU A 214 -4.67 9.07 -39.69
C LEU A 214 -4.51 10.47 -40.31
N GLY A 215 -3.50 11.23 -39.88
CA GLY A 215 -3.18 12.54 -40.45
C GLY A 215 -2.72 12.48 -41.91
N ARG A 216 -2.04 11.40 -42.32
CA ARG A 216 -1.64 11.17 -43.72
C ARG A 216 -2.80 10.71 -44.61
N GLN A 217 -3.77 10.00 -44.04
CA GLN A 217 -4.92 9.45 -44.78
C GLN A 217 -6.07 10.44 -44.97
N MET A 218 -6.12 11.55 -44.21
CA MET A 218 -7.06 12.63 -44.51
C MET A 218 -6.63 13.35 -45.80
N PRO A 219 -7.37 13.24 -46.91
CA PRO A 219 -7.05 13.96 -48.11
C PRO A 219 -7.09 15.46 -47.81
N ILE A 220 -6.07 16.19 -48.26
CA ILE A 220 -6.05 17.66 -48.27
C ILE A 220 -7.01 18.14 -49.38
N GLU A 221 -8.25 17.65 -49.39
CA GLU A 221 -9.33 18.18 -50.21
C GLU A 221 -9.95 19.36 -49.47
N ASN A 222 -9.28 20.52 -49.56
CA ASN A 222 -9.86 21.87 -49.50
C ASN A 222 -8.79 22.96 -49.30
N ARG A 223 -7.64 22.87 -49.98
CA ARG A 223 -6.66 23.96 -50.00
C ARG A 223 -6.37 24.58 -51.36
N THR A 224 -7.15 24.23 -52.38
CA THR A 224 -7.11 24.85 -53.70
C THR A 224 -8.46 25.50 -53.99
N GLY A 225 -8.68 26.68 -53.42
CA GLY A 225 -9.93 27.42 -53.61
C GLY A 225 -9.99 28.74 -52.85
N ARG A 226 -8.89 29.50 -52.82
CA ARG A 226 -8.95 30.94 -52.56
C ARG A 226 -7.68 31.61 -53.06
N ASP A 227 -7.85 32.17 -54.25
CA ASP A 227 -7.36 33.46 -54.72
C ASP A 227 -5.94 33.86 -54.31
N THR A 228 -5.09 33.81 -55.33
CA THR A 228 -3.87 34.58 -55.51
C THR A 228 -4.13 36.09 -55.34
N GLU A 229 -3.94 36.63 -54.14
CA GLU A 229 -3.55 38.03 -53.95
C GLU A 229 -2.41 38.17 -52.92
N THR A 230 -1.22 38.42 -53.47
CA THR A 230 -0.12 39.27 -52.98
C THR A 230 0.05 39.62 -51.48
N LEU A 231 1.16 39.08 -50.90
CA LEU A 231 2.14 39.68 -49.95
C LEU A 231 1.71 40.12 -48.52
N PRO A 232 2.63 40.31 -47.54
CA PRO A 232 3.94 39.69 -47.27
C PRO A 232 4.10 39.17 -45.81
N SER A 233 5.23 38.48 -45.59
CA SER A 233 6.00 38.27 -44.35
C SER A 233 5.50 38.89 -43.04
N ASP A 234 5.24 38.03 -42.05
CA ASP A 234 5.82 38.01 -40.69
C ASP A 234 4.95 37.04 -39.86
N GLY A 235 5.49 35.95 -39.33
CA GLY A 235 6.15 35.97 -38.03
C GLY A 235 5.12 35.73 -36.92
N VAL A 236 5.31 34.65 -36.15
CA VAL A 236 4.58 34.28 -34.91
C VAL A 236 3.35 33.37 -35.09
N ARG A 237 3.60 32.05 -34.98
CA ARG A 237 2.58 31.04 -34.65
C ARG A 237 2.93 30.44 -33.30
N ALA A 238 2.28 30.91 -32.24
CA ALA A 238 2.25 30.23 -30.95
C ALA A 238 0.94 30.56 -30.21
N ARG A 239 0.34 29.51 -29.64
CA ARG A 239 -0.76 29.46 -28.65
C ARG A 239 -2.18 29.52 -29.20
N LEU A 240 -2.71 28.32 -29.44
CA LEU A 240 -4.14 28.02 -29.38
C LEU A 240 -4.34 26.95 -28.28
N TRP A 241 -4.57 27.40 -27.05
CA TRP A 241 -5.26 26.65 -26.01
C TRP A 241 -6.22 27.66 -25.39
N GLY A 242 -7.50 27.52 -25.72
CA GLY A 242 -8.57 28.35 -25.19
C GLY A 242 -8.79 28.04 -23.72
N ALA A 243 -8.72 29.07 -22.89
CA ALA A 243 -9.38 29.16 -21.61
C ALA A 243 -10.40 30.27 -21.75
N ASP A 244 -11.68 29.96 -21.52
CA ASP A 244 -12.75 30.88 -21.19
C ASP A 244 -13.67 30.07 -20.25
N THR A 245 -14.06 30.54 -19.07
CA THR A 245 -14.87 31.74 -18.89
C THR A 245 -14.84 32.19 -17.44
N GLU A 246 -14.43 33.44 -17.19
CA GLU A 246 -14.87 34.21 -16.02
C GLU A 246 -16.14 34.99 -16.40
N ALA A 247 -17.15 34.90 -15.53
CA ALA A 247 -18.36 35.71 -15.61
C ALA A 247 -18.14 37.08 -14.97
N ARG A 248 -18.34 38.10 -15.81
CA ARG A 248 -18.33 39.53 -15.54
C ARG A 248 -19.52 39.94 -14.68
N GLY A 249 -19.26 40.71 -13.62
CA GLY A 249 -20.27 41.42 -12.83
C GLY A 249 -19.74 42.79 -12.44
N GLU A 250 -20.17 43.82 -13.18
CA GLU A 250 -19.76 45.22 -13.11
C GLU A 250 -20.94 46.03 -12.55
N ILE A 251 -20.80 46.67 -11.37
CA ILE A 251 -21.63 47.82 -10.93
C ILE A 251 -20.77 48.79 -10.10
N ASP A 252 -20.29 49.83 -10.78
CA ASP A 252 -20.41 51.26 -10.52
C ASP A 252 -20.51 51.89 -9.10
N ARG A 253 -19.72 52.98 -8.95
CA ARG A 253 -19.87 54.21 -8.12
C ARG A 253 -19.44 54.10 -6.64
N GLU A 254 -18.76 55.08 -6.02
CA GLU A 254 -18.78 56.53 -6.19
C GLU A 254 -17.55 57.21 -5.53
N ALA A 255 -17.38 58.50 -5.83
CA ALA A 255 -16.19 59.34 -5.64
C ALA A 255 -15.89 59.86 -4.21
N LYS A 256 -14.61 60.14 -3.91
CA LYS A 256 -14.07 61.49 -3.61
C LYS A 256 -12.58 61.49 -3.23
N PRO A 257 -11.80 62.51 -3.64
CA PRO A 257 -10.39 62.68 -3.26
C PRO A 257 -10.25 63.68 -2.11
N ILE A 258 -9.14 63.64 -1.35
CA ILE A 258 -8.48 64.81 -0.76
C ILE A 258 -7.01 64.48 -0.50
N ALA A 259 -6.16 65.42 -0.91
CA ALA A 259 -4.71 65.47 -0.79
C ALA A 259 -4.22 65.58 0.66
N GLY A 260 -2.95 65.24 0.90
CA GLY A 260 -2.30 65.68 2.14
C GLY A 260 -0.91 65.12 2.48
N ARG A 261 0.12 65.70 1.85
CA ARG A 261 1.29 66.29 2.55
C ARG A 261 2.33 65.38 3.26
N ARG A 262 3.46 65.22 2.57
CA ARG A 262 4.88 65.51 2.96
C ARG A 262 5.37 65.19 4.39
N ASN A 263 6.50 64.45 4.39
CA ASN A 263 7.78 64.71 5.06
C ASN A 263 7.79 64.65 6.60
N SER A 264 8.82 64.19 7.31
CA SER A 264 10.14 63.64 7.01
C SER A 264 10.82 63.34 8.36
N LEU A 265 11.72 62.36 8.38
CA LEU A 265 13.03 62.35 9.07
C LEU A 265 13.19 63.02 10.45
N THR A 266 13.70 62.23 11.41
CA THR A 266 14.94 62.42 12.21
C THR A 266 14.80 61.63 13.52
N ASP A 267 15.82 61.06 14.16
CA ASP A 267 17.17 60.62 13.85
C ASP A 267 17.70 59.98 15.15
N GLN A 268 18.86 59.31 15.06
CA GLN A 268 19.77 58.89 16.14
C GLN A 268 19.38 57.64 16.95
N ALA A 269 20.01 56.48 16.74
CA ALA A 269 21.42 56.10 16.86
C ALA A 269 21.87 55.80 18.31
N ALA A 270 22.05 54.51 18.61
CA ALA A 270 23.10 54.04 19.50
C ALA A 270 23.54 52.62 19.12
N HIS A 271 24.78 52.57 18.68
CA HIS A 271 25.64 51.45 18.30
C HIS A 271 25.88 50.49 19.48
N VAL A 272 25.62 49.18 19.36
CA VAL A 272 26.39 48.10 20.02
C VAL A 272 26.30 46.79 19.21
N GLU A 273 27.47 46.35 18.77
CA GLU A 273 27.95 44.99 18.42
C GLU A 273 27.20 44.05 17.45
N ASN A 274 27.86 43.85 16.31
CA ASN A 274 27.63 42.80 15.33
C ASN A 274 27.99 41.42 15.90
N VAL A 275 26.99 40.58 16.13
CA VAL A 275 27.12 39.12 16.04
C VAL A 275 25.96 38.62 15.20
N THR A 276 26.25 38.20 13.97
CA THR A 276 25.31 37.54 13.07
C THR A 276 24.89 36.18 13.63
N PRO A 277 23.61 35.93 13.98
CA PRO A 277 23.08 34.59 14.00
C PRO A 277 22.59 34.24 12.59
N ARG A 278 23.01 33.08 12.09
CA ARG A 278 22.42 32.44 10.91
C ARG A 278 20.90 32.46 11.04
N ALA A 279 20.23 32.98 10.02
CA ALA A 279 18.80 32.85 9.84
C ALA A 279 18.44 31.36 9.87
N ALA A 280 17.85 30.90 10.98
CA ALA A 280 16.99 29.75 10.96
C ALA A 280 15.67 30.25 10.35
N GLU A 281 15.31 29.71 9.18
CA GLU A 281 13.96 29.86 8.65
C GLU A 281 12.97 29.42 9.72
N VAL A 282 12.28 30.41 10.29
CA VAL A 282 11.10 30.19 11.10
C VAL A 282 10.04 29.67 10.13
N LEU A 283 9.88 28.35 10.11
CA LEU A 283 8.68 27.71 9.57
C LEU A 283 7.50 28.12 10.44
N GLU A 284 6.86 29.23 10.09
CA GLU A 284 5.49 29.52 10.50
C GLU A 284 4.61 28.42 9.95
N PHE A 285 4.29 27.44 10.79
CA PHE A 285 3.19 26.53 10.50
C PHE A 285 1.89 27.29 10.75
N GLU A 286 1.15 27.55 9.66
CA GLU A 286 -0.24 27.95 9.72
C GLU A 286 -0.99 27.06 10.72
N ARG A 287 -1.53 27.70 11.75
CA ARG A 287 -2.43 27.10 12.71
C ARG A 287 -3.74 26.78 11.99
N LYS A 288 -3.82 25.59 11.38
CA LYS A 288 -5.06 25.09 10.80
C LYS A 288 -6.12 24.98 11.89
N GLU A 289 -7.24 25.65 11.66
CA GLU A 289 -8.39 25.72 12.55
C GLU A 289 -8.92 24.33 12.90
N THR A 290 -9.58 24.26 14.05
CA THR A 290 -10.13 23.08 14.72
C THR A 290 -10.81 22.11 13.76
N VAL A 291 -10.12 21.00 13.51
CA VAL A 291 -10.57 19.90 12.68
C VAL A 291 -11.51 19.00 13.51
N GLY A 292 -12.72 18.76 13.00
CA GLY A 292 -13.73 17.94 13.68
C GLY A 292 -13.28 16.49 13.93
N ALA A 293 -13.88 15.84 14.93
CA ALA A 293 -13.52 14.51 15.45
C ALA A 293 -13.36 13.40 14.40
N PHE A 294 -14.02 13.51 13.24
CA PHE A 294 -13.91 12.56 12.14
C PHE A 294 -12.58 12.64 11.38
N ALA A 295 -12.00 13.84 11.21
CA ALA A 295 -10.72 13.97 10.53
C ALA A 295 -9.51 13.66 11.45
N ALA A 296 -9.70 13.70 12.78
CA ALA A 296 -8.75 13.10 13.72
C ALA A 296 -8.72 11.56 13.56
N ILE A 297 -9.87 10.92 13.32
CA ILE A 297 -9.97 9.48 13.04
C ILE A 297 -9.31 9.14 11.70
N ASP A 298 -9.55 9.91 10.64
CA ASP A 298 -8.90 9.68 9.34
C ASP A 298 -7.38 9.90 9.40
N SER A 299 -6.91 10.91 10.15
CA SER A 299 -5.48 11.12 10.43
C SER A 299 -4.86 9.96 11.20
N LEU A 300 -5.58 9.38 12.18
CA LEU A 300 -5.18 8.19 12.93
C LEU A 300 -5.09 6.95 12.02
N VAL A 301 -6.00 6.83 11.05
CA VAL A 301 -6.06 5.74 10.06
C VAL A 301 -4.90 5.84 9.05
N ASP A 302 -4.54 7.04 8.62
CA ASP A 302 -3.43 7.26 7.71
C ASP A 302 -2.07 7.11 8.42
N SER A 303 -1.95 7.54 9.67
CA SER A 303 -0.70 7.45 10.44
C SER A 303 -0.38 6.03 10.93
N ALA A 304 -1.39 5.21 11.23
CA ALA A 304 -1.23 3.83 11.73
C ALA A 304 -0.53 2.87 10.76
N SER A 305 -0.43 3.20 9.48
CA SER A 305 0.16 2.32 8.47
C SER A 305 1.69 2.40 8.35
N GLN A 306 2.34 3.51 8.74
CA GLN A 306 3.81 3.65 8.63
C GLN A 306 4.50 4.59 9.66
N LYS A 307 3.79 5.26 10.57
CA LYS A 307 4.41 6.15 11.57
C LYS A 307 3.87 5.85 12.97
N ALA A 308 4.72 5.97 13.99
CA ALA A 308 4.25 5.96 15.37
C ALA A 308 3.19 7.06 15.53
N LEU A 309 2.03 6.71 16.10
CA LEU A 309 0.95 7.67 16.32
C LEU A 309 1.46 8.82 17.19
N ARG A 310 1.24 10.04 16.71
CA ARG A 310 1.67 11.21 17.49
C ARG A 310 0.80 11.29 18.74
N TYR A 311 1.39 11.71 19.86
CA TYR A 311 0.70 11.75 21.15
C TYR A 311 -0.59 12.58 21.11
N HIS A 312 -0.59 13.70 20.37
CA HIS A 312 -1.78 14.55 20.24
C HIS A 312 -2.95 13.84 19.56
N GLU A 313 -2.70 13.05 18.51
CA GLU A 313 -3.76 12.28 17.82
C GLU A 313 -4.46 11.32 18.80
N ILE A 314 -3.69 10.69 19.70
CA ILE A 314 -4.22 9.78 20.71
C ILE A 314 -4.93 10.54 21.83
N SER A 315 -4.38 11.66 22.26
CA SER A 315 -5.02 12.53 23.23
C SER A 315 -6.39 13.00 22.72
N ASP A 316 -6.44 13.45 21.47
CA ASP A 316 -7.67 13.92 20.82
C ASP A 316 -8.68 12.78 20.68
N PHE A 317 -8.22 11.60 20.25
CA PHE A 317 -9.05 10.38 20.18
C PHE A 317 -9.64 10.01 21.54
N MET A 318 -8.83 10.06 22.60
CA MET A 318 -9.26 9.72 23.94
C MET A 318 -10.31 10.71 24.48
N GLN A 319 -10.19 11.99 24.13
CA GLN A 319 -11.08 13.07 24.62
C GLN A 319 -12.43 13.17 23.90
N HIS A 320 -12.51 12.87 22.60
CA HIS A 320 -13.64 13.28 21.77
C HIS A 320 -14.67 12.20 21.40
N LEU A 321 -14.61 10.99 21.96
CA LEU A 321 -15.51 9.88 21.54
C LEU A 321 -16.27 9.19 22.70
N PRO A 322 -17.57 9.51 22.82
CA PRO A 322 -18.60 8.52 23.17
C PRO A 322 -19.79 8.52 22.17
N PRO A 323 -20.40 7.36 21.81
CA PRO A 323 -20.03 5.98 22.15
C PRO A 323 -19.00 5.41 21.16
N ARG A 324 -18.02 4.70 21.71
CA ARG A 324 -16.73 4.40 21.06
C ARG A 324 -16.83 3.32 20.00
N ALA A 325 -17.08 3.74 18.76
CA ALA A 325 -16.66 2.97 17.60
C ALA A 325 -15.12 3.00 17.56
N ILE A 326 -14.47 1.98 18.13
CA ILE A 326 -13.08 1.69 17.80
C ILE A 326 -13.05 1.59 16.26
N PRO A 327 -12.20 2.36 15.54
CA PRO A 327 -12.10 2.28 14.09
C PRO A 327 -12.04 0.82 13.61
N SER A 328 -12.84 0.45 12.61
CA SER A 328 -12.93 -0.93 12.10
C SER A 328 -11.56 -1.48 11.64
N LEU A 329 -10.59 -0.64 11.31
CA LEU A 329 -9.19 -1.05 11.06
C LEU A 329 -8.46 -1.62 12.28
N LEU A 330 -8.83 -1.21 13.51
CA LEU A 330 -8.32 -1.80 14.75
C LEU A 330 -9.02 -3.13 15.08
N TRP A 331 -10.15 -3.44 14.43
CA TRP A 331 -10.90 -4.69 14.57
C TRP A 331 -10.35 -5.83 13.71
N ASN A 332 -9.16 -5.69 13.14
CA ASN A 332 -8.59 -6.77 12.34
C ASN A 332 -8.14 -7.93 13.26
N GLU A 333 -9.13 -8.69 13.75
CA GLU A 333 -9.01 -9.92 14.54
C GLU A 333 -8.34 -11.03 13.72
N ASN A 334 -8.37 -10.91 12.39
CA ASN A 334 -7.74 -11.83 11.43
C ASN A 334 -6.24 -11.62 11.26
N VAL A 335 -5.64 -10.63 11.92
CA VAL A 335 -4.18 -10.60 12.06
C VAL A 335 -3.83 -11.39 13.32
N PRO A 336 -3.21 -12.58 13.21
CA PRO A 336 -2.59 -13.23 14.36
C PRO A 336 -1.42 -12.34 14.83
N ARG A 337 -1.72 -11.32 15.64
CA ARG A 337 -0.76 -10.47 16.35
C ARG A 337 -0.20 -11.15 17.60
N VAL A 338 -0.18 -12.47 17.60
CA VAL A 338 0.79 -13.18 18.42
C VAL A 338 2.11 -12.88 17.69
N PRO A 339 3.15 -12.36 18.37
CA PRO A 339 4.40 -12.05 17.69
C PRO A 339 4.76 -13.25 16.83
N PHE A 340 4.94 -13.06 15.53
CA PHE A 340 5.26 -14.16 14.60
C PHE A 340 6.42 -15.02 15.14
N VAL A 341 7.36 -14.35 15.83
CA VAL A 341 8.45 -14.93 16.62
C VAL A 341 7.97 -15.88 17.71
N PHE A 342 6.90 -15.54 18.43
CA PHE A 342 6.30 -16.37 19.47
C PHE A 342 5.62 -17.61 18.88
N TRP A 343 4.94 -17.50 17.73
CA TRP A 343 4.45 -18.67 16.99
C TRP A 343 5.62 -19.56 16.56
N PHE A 344 6.66 -18.99 15.94
CA PHE A 344 7.85 -19.73 15.52
C PHE A 344 8.63 -20.37 16.67
N MET A 345 8.68 -19.74 17.85
CA MET A 345 9.36 -20.26 19.03
C MET A 345 8.54 -21.33 19.76
N SER A 346 7.21 -21.17 19.81
CA SER A 346 6.32 -22.13 20.49
C SER A 346 5.94 -23.32 19.61
N PHE A 347 5.96 -23.17 18.29
CA PHE A 347 5.57 -24.24 17.36
C PHE A 347 6.46 -25.49 17.48
N PRO A 348 7.81 -25.41 17.52
CA PRO A 348 8.65 -26.59 17.75
C PRO A 348 8.35 -27.28 19.08
N MET A 349 8.07 -26.52 20.14
CA MET A 349 7.74 -27.06 21.46
C MET A 349 6.36 -27.73 21.48
N ILE A 350 5.37 -27.15 20.80
CA ILE A 350 4.03 -27.74 20.61
C ILE A 350 4.14 -29.03 19.81
N VAL A 351 4.90 -29.02 18.70
CA VAL A 351 5.10 -30.19 17.86
C VAL A 351 5.83 -31.29 18.63
N LEU A 352 6.91 -30.97 19.34
CA LEU A 352 7.66 -31.93 20.15
C LEU A 352 6.78 -32.51 21.28
N GLY A 353 5.99 -31.67 21.95
CA GLY A 353 5.04 -32.09 22.97
C GLY A 353 3.96 -33.03 22.42
N LEU A 354 3.35 -32.69 21.28
CA LEU A 354 2.33 -33.51 20.62
C LEU A 354 2.90 -34.84 20.11
N VAL A 355 4.11 -34.83 19.55
CA VAL A 355 4.81 -36.06 19.11
C VAL A 355 5.10 -36.97 20.31
N ALA A 356 5.59 -36.42 21.43
CA ALA A 356 5.84 -37.19 22.65
C ALA A 356 4.55 -37.80 23.22
N ILE A 357 3.44 -37.05 23.24
CA ILE A 357 2.13 -37.56 23.67
C ILE A 357 1.63 -38.67 22.73
N MET A 358 1.67 -38.46 21.41
CA MET A 358 1.26 -39.48 20.45
C MET A 358 2.09 -40.75 20.56
N TRP A 359 3.41 -40.64 20.71
CA TRP A 359 4.30 -41.77 20.90
C TRP A 359 4.00 -42.53 22.20
N GLY A 360 3.71 -41.79 23.28
CA GLY A 360 3.24 -42.37 24.54
C GLY A 360 1.92 -43.14 24.40
N MET A 361 0.93 -42.58 23.69
CA MET A 361 -0.37 -43.21 23.47
C MET A 361 -0.29 -44.47 22.60
N LEU A 362 0.49 -44.43 21.50
CA LEU A 362 0.67 -45.56 20.58
C LEU A 362 1.29 -46.78 21.29
N HIS A 363 2.20 -46.54 22.21
CA HIS A 363 2.82 -47.62 22.97
C HIS A 363 1.99 -48.07 24.18
N ALA A 364 1.17 -47.20 24.77
CA ALA A 364 0.25 -47.58 25.85
C ALA A 364 -0.80 -48.62 25.39
N GLY A 365 -1.18 -48.62 24.11
CA GLY A 365 -2.04 -49.65 23.52
C GLY A 365 -1.32 -50.97 23.17
N GLY A 366 0.01 -51.02 23.26
CA GLY A 366 0.84 -52.10 22.75
C GLY A 366 1.36 -53.09 23.80
N MET A 367 1.93 -52.62 24.92
CA MET A 367 2.36 -53.47 26.05
C MET A 367 2.64 -52.62 27.30
N ILE A 368 2.26 -53.14 28.48
CA ILE A 368 2.49 -52.52 29.79
C ILE A 368 3.96 -52.73 30.19
N ILE A 369 4.87 -51.89 29.67
CA ILE A 369 6.25 -51.79 30.16
C ILE A 369 6.46 -50.36 30.68
N ALA A 370 7.06 -50.26 31.88
CA ALA A 370 7.15 -49.07 32.74
C ALA A 370 7.80 -47.80 32.15
N GLY A 371 8.17 -47.77 30.86
CA GLY A 371 8.73 -46.60 30.17
C GLY A 371 7.69 -45.64 29.55
N HIS A 372 6.42 -46.01 29.50
CA HIS A 372 5.39 -45.25 28.76
C HIS A 372 4.82 -44.04 29.51
N GLU A 373 4.75 -44.10 30.83
CA GLU A 373 4.32 -42.96 31.64
C GLU A 373 5.29 -41.78 31.51
N VAL A 374 6.59 -42.06 31.37
CA VAL A 374 7.63 -41.03 31.24
C VAL A 374 7.42 -40.18 29.98
N LEU A 375 7.04 -40.78 28.84
CA LEU A 375 6.82 -40.04 27.59
C LEU A 375 5.55 -39.20 27.60
N LEU A 376 4.46 -39.70 28.21
CA LEU A 376 3.24 -38.93 28.40
C LEU A 376 3.45 -37.76 29.36
N VAL A 377 4.16 -38.00 30.47
CA VAL A 377 4.54 -36.95 31.43
C VAL A 377 5.44 -35.92 30.76
N LEU A 378 6.45 -36.34 29.98
CA LEU A 378 7.34 -35.42 29.25
C LEU A 378 6.57 -34.56 28.24
N GLY A 379 5.63 -35.15 27.51
CA GLY A 379 4.78 -34.42 26.56
C GLY A 379 3.87 -33.40 27.25
N ALA A 380 3.20 -33.79 28.34
CA ALA A 380 2.34 -32.93 29.13
C ALA A 380 3.11 -31.78 29.81
N VAL A 381 4.30 -32.08 30.37
CA VAL A 381 5.18 -31.10 31.02
C VAL A 381 5.69 -30.05 30.04
N ASN A 382 5.88 -30.39 28.76
CA ASN A 382 6.28 -29.42 27.73
C ASN A 382 5.10 -28.58 27.20
N LEU A 383 3.89 -29.14 27.14
CA LEU A 383 2.69 -28.43 26.65
C LEU A 383 2.09 -27.49 27.70
N LEU A 384 2.11 -27.85 28.98
CA LEU A 384 1.53 -27.05 30.07
C LEU A 384 2.06 -25.61 30.13
N PRO A 385 3.39 -25.35 30.07
CA PRO A 385 3.95 -24.00 30.08
C PRO A 385 3.52 -23.19 28.85
N VAL A 386 3.44 -23.83 27.68
CA VAL A 386 3.02 -23.17 26.43
C VAL A 386 1.54 -22.78 26.54
N CYS A 387 0.67 -23.70 26.97
CA CYS A 387 -0.74 -23.45 27.19
C CYS A 387 -0.98 -22.35 28.25
N ALA A 388 -0.22 -22.37 29.36
CA ALA A 388 -0.30 -21.35 30.40
C ALA A 388 0.14 -19.97 29.88
N MET A 389 1.21 -19.91 29.08
CA MET A 389 1.71 -18.68 28.47
C MET A 389 0.71 -18.12 27.45
N TRP A 390 0.10 -18.98 26.63
CA TRP A 390 -0.97 -18.64 25.70
C TRP A 390 -2.22 -18.14 26.43
N GLY A 391 -2.66 -18.83 27.49
CA GLY A 391 -3.78 -18.40 28.33
C GLY A 391 -3.52 -17.03 28.96
N GLY A 392 -2.30 -16.80 29.45
CA GLY A 392 -1.88 -15.50 29.97
C GLY A 392 -1.89 -14.39 28.91
N PHE A 393 -1.42 -14.69 27.69
CA PHE A 393 -1.44 -13.74 26.58
C PHE A 393 -2.88 -13.39 26.15
N TYR A 394 -3.74 -14.40 25.95
CA TYR A 394 -5.14 -14.18 25.62
C TYR A 394 -5.89 -13.40 26.69
N ARG A 395 -5.65 -13.72 27.97
CA ARG A 395 -6.26 -12.98 29.09
C ARG A 395 -5.84 -11.52 29.09
N ARG A 396 -4.54 -11.22 28.93
CA ARG A 396 -4.03 -9.84 28.83
C ARG A 396 -4.60 -9.10 27.61
N ARG A 397 -4.68 -9.77 26.45
CA ARG A 397 -5.24 -9.20 25.22
C ARG A 397 -6.73 -8.88 25.37
N ARG A 398 -7.51 -9.80 25.94
CA ARG A 398 -8.94 -9.60 26.18
C ARG A 398 -9.19 -8.41 27.09
N VAL A 399 -8.45 -8.30 28.19
CA VAL A 399 -8.53 -7.15 29.11
C VAL A 399 -8.17 -5.84 28.41
N TYR A 400 -7.11 -5.84 27.59
CA TYR A 400 -6.72 -4.66 26.82
C TYR A 400 -7.79 -4.22 25.81
N LEU A 401 -8.35 -5.16 25.04
CA LEU A 401 -9.45 -4.87 24.11
C LEU A 401 -10.70 -4.37 24.85
N GLN A 402 -10.96 -4.94 26.03
CA GLN A 402 -12.05 -4.48 26.88
C GLN A 402 -11.82 -3.04 27.35
N ILE A 403 -10.60 -2.67 27.79
CA ILE A 403 -10.26 -1.28 28.15
C ILE A 403 -10.48 -0.34 26.96
N LEU A 404 -10.08 -0.72 25.75
CA LEU A 404 -10.28 0.12 24.56
C LEU A 404 -11.76 0.31 24.21
N ARG A 405 -12.58 -0.72 24.42
CA ARG A 405 -14.01 -0.71 24.08
C ARG A 405 -14.87 -0.01 25.12
N GLU A 406 -14.65 -0.36 26.39
CA GLU A 406 -15.52 -0.05 27.52
C GLU A 406 -14.85 0.88 28.55
N GLY A 407 -13.60 1.27 28.32
CA GLY A 407 -12.87 2.07 29.30
C GLY A 407 -13.56 3.40 29.58
N VAL A 408 -13.22 4.07 30.66
CA VAL A 408 -13.60 5.44 30.96
C VAL A 408 -12.33 6.27 30.92
N LEU A 409 -12.44 7.49 30.41
CA LEU A 409 -11.31 8.41 30.33
C LEU A 409 -11.14 9.11 31.68
N ALA A 410 -9.91 9.16 32.19
CA ALA A 410 -9.53 10.03 33.29
C ALA A 410 -8.20 10.73 33.01
N THR A 411 -8.04 11.94 33.54
CA THR A 411 -6.73 12.61 33.60
C THR A 411 -5.87 11.95 34.67
N ALA A 412 -4.61 11.70 34.35
CA ALA A 412 -3.66 11.03 35.23
C ALA A 412 -2.45 11.92 35.53
N THR A 413 -1.88 11.70 36.71
CA THR A 413 -0.67 12.34 37.21
C THR A 413 0.35 11.25 37.50
N VAL A 414 1.58 11.40 37.00
CA VAL A 414 2.64 10.42 37.26
C VAL A 414 3.52 10.95 38.38
N ARG A 415 3.59 10.19 39.48
CA ARG A 415 4.30 10.62 40.70
C ARG A 415 5.78 10.25 40.69
N SER A 416 6.14 9.17 40.00
CA SER A 416 7.53 8.71 39.94
C SER A 416 8.26 9.31 38.74
N ARG A 417 9.18 10.25 39.01
CA ARG A 417 10.15 10.74 38.04
C ARG A 417 11.42 9.91 38.17
N TYR A 418 11.51 8.81 37.44
CA TYR A 418 12.80 8.18 37.22
C TYR A 418 13.62 9.10 36.31
N SER A 419 14.71 9.66 36.84
CA SER A 419 15.64 10.47 36.06
C SER A 419 16.22 9.62 34.93
N THR A 420 15.98 10.02 33.69
CA THR A 420 16.56 9.38 32.50
C THR A 420 18.02 9.78 32.28
N VAL A 421 18.58 10.65 33.12
CA VAL A 421 19.93 11.22 32.96
C VAL A 421 21.03 10.18 33.19
N ASP A 422 20.76 9.14 33.97
CA ASP A 422 21.77 8.15 34.38
C ASP A 422 21.87 6.92 33.44
N TYR A 423 21.04 6.84 32.40
CA TYR A 423 21.04 5.71 31.47
C TYR A 423 21.66 6.08 30.13
N GLY A 424 22.57 5.25 29.64
CA GLY A 424 23.04 5.32 28.25
C GLY A 424 21.88 5.16 27.26
N ILE A 425 21.98 5.82 26.10
CA ILE A 425 20.96 5.80 25.04
C ILE A 425 20.59 4.36 24.62
N GLU A 426 21.55 3.45 24.62
CA GLU A 426 21.39 2.04 24.23
C GLU A 426 20.61 1.21 25.28
N ASP A 427 20.91 1.40 26.57
CA ASP A 427 20.20 0.71 27.66
C ASP A 427 18.75 1.18 27.76
N TRP A 428 18.53 2.47 27.55
CA TRP A 428 17.22 3.10 27.65
C TRP A 428 16.19 2.54 26.66
N LEU A 429 16.59 2.13 25.46
CA LEU A 429 15.67 1.57 24.46
C LEU A 429 15.17 0.15 24.82
N THR A 430 15.92 -0.60 25.63
CA THR A 430 15.61 -1.99 25.98
C THR A 430 14.97 -2.14 27.37
N CYS A 431 15.13 -1.14 28.24
CA CYS A 431 14.58 -1.16 29.59
C CYS A 431 13.04 -1.02 29.63
N LYS A 432 12.45 -1.71 30.62
CA LYS A 432 11.05 -1.56 31.03
C LYS A 432 11.03 -0.76 32.34
N HIS A 433 10.44 0.44 32.29
CA HIS A 433 10.31 1.30 33.45
C HIS A 433 8.93 1.12 34.07
N THR A 434 8.84 1.05 35.39
CA THR A 434 7.55 1.03 36.08
C THR A 434 7.31 2.40 36.66
N VAL A 435 6.21 3.06 36.28
CA VAL A 435 5.84 4.38 36.75
C VAL A 435 4.59 4.30 37.61
N ASP A 436 4.55 5.08 38.69
CA ASP A 436 3.38 5.21 39.55
C ASP A 436 2.43 6.25 38.96
N VAL A 437 1.23 5.81 38.58
CA VAL A 437 0.19 6.58 37.92
C VAL A 437 -0.97 6.77 38.89
N HIS A 438 -1.34 8.02 39.09
CA HIS A 438 -2.41 8.43 39.98
C HIS A 438 -3.52 9.15 39.21
N PHE A 439 -4.76 8.69 39.33
CA PHE A 439 -5.91 9.28 38.64
C PHE A 439 -7.20 9.13 39.47
N LEU A 440 -8.23 9.90 39.13
CA LEU A 440 -9.56 9.81 39.75
C LEU A 440 -10.47 8.95 38.87
N ALA A 441 -11.02 7.87 39.43
CA ALA A 441 -12.00 7.01 38.80
C ALA A 441 -13.39 7.32 39.35
N GLY A 442 -14.05 8.34 38.79
CA GLY A 442 -15.23 8.93 39.43
C GLY A 442 -14.82 9.68 40.69
N GLU A 443 -15.30 9.26 41.85
CA GLU A 443 -14.95 9.84 43.16
C GLU A 443 -13.77 9.12 43.84
N GLU A 444 -13.37 7.96 43.32
CA GLU A 444 -12.31 7.15 43.93
C GLU A 444 -10.92 7.54 43.42
N SER A 445 -9.96 7.65 44.33
CA SER A 445 -8.57 7.93 44.01
C SER A 445 -7.79 6.63 43.79
N VAL A 446 -7.30 6.43 42.58
CA VAL A 446 -6.61 5.20 42.17
C VAL A 446 -5.11 5.49 42.03
N ASN A 447 -4.29 4.65 42.66
CA ASN A 447 -2.84 4.67 42.48
C ASN A 447 -2.40 3.30 41.96
N GLY A 448 -1.86 3.27 40.74
CA GLY A 448 -1.49 2.04 40.06
C GLY A 448 -0.15 2.13 39.37
N LYS A 449 0.45 0.98 39.10
CA LYS A 449 1.76 0.88 38.43
C LYS A 449 1.59 0.57 36.96
N ALA A 450 2.19 1.38 36.10
CA ALA A 450 2.21 1.14 34.66
C ALA A 450 3.64 0.83 34.19
N THR A 451 3.81 -0.24 33.43
CA THR A 451 5.10 -0.54 32.79
C THR A 451 5.17 0.12 31.41
N VAL A 452 6.21 0.92 31.19
CA VAL A 452 6.43 1.74 30.00
C VAL A 452 7.76 1.33 29.38
N LYS A 453 7.79 1.09 28.06
CA LYS A 453 9.02 0.75 27.32
C LYS A 453 9.85 2.01 27.03
N GLY A 454 11.15 1.85 26.76
CA GLY A 454 12.07 2.94 26.41
C GLY A 454 11.48 4.07 25.55
N MET A 455 11.03 3.78 24.33
CA MET A 455 10.45 4.82 23.46
C MET A 455 9.20 5.49 24.04
N GLN A 456 8.35 4.74 24.75
CA GLN A 456 7.16 5.28 25.41
C GLN A 456 7.55 6.21 26.58
N MET A 457 8.68 5.93 27.23
CA MET A 457 9.24 6.74 28.31
C MET A 457 9.64 8.13 27.80
N LYS A 458 10.14 8.26 26.56
CA LYS A 458 10.47 9.57 25.97
C LYS A 458 9.24 10.45 25.83
N THR A 459 8.18 9.85 25.30
CA THR A 459 6.91 10.52 25.10
C THR A 459 6.33 10.92 26.45
N LEU A 460 6.40 10.01 27.43
CA LEU A 460 5.97 10.29 28.79
C LEU A 460 6.74 11.44 29.43
N GLN A 461 8.08 11.41 29.35
CA GLN A 461 8.94 12.46 29.89
C GLN A 461 8.66 13.80 29.23
N ARG A 462 8.53 13.83 27.90
CA ARG A 462 8.18 15.04 27.15
C ARG A 462 6.84 15.62 27.59
N CYS A 463 5.81 14.78 27.76
CA CYS A 463 4.52 15.25 28.28
C CYS A 463 4.64 15.80 29.70
N LEU A 464 5.47 15.22 30.56
CA LEU A 464 5.71 15.71 31.92
C LEU A 464 6.48 17.03 31.94
N ASP A 465 7.47 17.18 31.06
CA ASP A 465 8.29 18.39 30.92
C ASP A 465 7.47 19.55 30.32
N ASP A 466 6.66 19.27 29.31
CA ASP A 466 5.80 20.24 28.63
C ASP A 466 4.51 20.55 29.43
N GLY A 467 4.31 19.93 30.60
CA GLY A 467 3.09 20.07 31.40
C GLY A 467 1.81 19.58 30.69
N THR A 468 1.97 18.74 29.67
CA THR A 468 0.86 18.20 28.88
C THR A 468 0.07 17.19 29.72
N PRO A 469 -1.27 17.29 29.77
CA PRO A 469 -2.08 16.34 30.51
C PRO A 469 -1.89 14.92 29.98
N LEU A 470 -1.73 13.98 30.92
CA LEU A 470 -1.71 12.56 30.64
C LEU A 470 -3.10 11.98 30.82
N TYR A 471 -3.46 11.03 29.97
CA TYR A 471 -4.78 10.41 30.01
C TYR A 471 -4.65 8.90 30.24
N VAL A 472 -5.62 8.36 30.95
CA VAL A 472 -5.75 6.94 31.22
C VAL A 472 -7.13 6.47 30.78
N LEU A 473 -7.17 5.31 30.13
CA LEU A 473 -8.38 4.52 29.94
C LEU A 473 -8.41 3.41 30.99
N TYR A 474 -9.45 3.38 31.83
CA TYR A 474 -9.62 2.37 32.86
C TYR A 474 -10.99 1.69 32.75
N LEU A 475 -11.14 0.44 33.19
CA LEU A 475 -12.44 -0.20 33.22
C LEU A 475 -13.25 0.28 34.45
N LYS A 476 -14.49 0.71 34.25
CA LYS A 476 -15.34 1.24 35.33
C LYS A 476 -15.48 0.27 36.51
N ASP A 477 -15.65 -1.03 36.22
CA ASP A 477 -15.81 -2.07 37.24
C ASP A 477 -14.46 -2.55 37.82
N ARG A 478 -13.33 -2.13 37.23
CA ARG A 478 -11.96 -2.55 37.61
C ARG A 478 -10.97 -1.40 37.38
N PRO A 479 -11.01 -0.34 38.21
CA PRO A 479 -10.21 0.86 37.99
C PRO A 479 -8.71 0.61 37.99
N GLU A 480 -8.22 -0.40 38.73
CA GLU A 480 -6.80 -0.80 38.71
C GLU A 480 -6.32 -1.33 37.35
N THR A 481 -7.25 -1.69 36.46
CA THR A 481 -6.97 -2.23 35.13
C THR A 481 -7.08 -1.11 34.11
N PHE A 482 -5.93 -0.52 33.76
CA PHE A 482 -5.89 0.68 32.94
C PHE A 482 -4.77 0.70 31.90
N CYS A 483 -4.89 1.60 30.92
CA CYS A 483 -3.89 1.85 29.89
C CYS A 483 -3.60 3.36 29.78
N LEU A 484 -2.31 3.70 29.77
CA LEU A 484 -1.83 5.08 29.70
C LEU A 484 -1.74 5.54 28.23
N SER A 485 -2.09 6.79 27.94
CA SER A 485 -2.04 7.39 26.60
C SER A 485 -0.68 7.23 25.91
N THR A 486 0.42 7.33 26.66
CA THR A 486 1.79 7.15 26.14
C THR A 486 2.10 5.72 25.73
N GLN A 487 1.46 4.72 26.35
CA GLN A 487 1.58 3.32 25.94
C GLN A 487 0.92 3.08 24.58
N LEU A 488 -0.15 3.83 24.27
CA LEU A 488 -0.83 3.79 22.98
C LEU A 488 -0.02 4.53 21.90
N ALA A 489 0.68 5.63 22.25
CA ALA A 489 1.42 6.47 21.30
C ALA A 489 2.63 5.81 20.66
N SER A 490 3.45 5.08 21.43
CA SER A 490 4.64 4.44 20.87
C SER A 490 4.42 3.01 20.37
N ARG A 491 3.19 2.48 20.43
CA ARG A 491 2.90 1.19 19.84
C ARG A 491 2.78 1.37 18.33
N ARG A 492 3.73 0.83 17.57
CA ARG A 492 3.45 0.46 16.18
C ARG A 492 2.26 -0.50 16.28
N PHE A 493 1.08 -0.10 15.83
CA PHE A 493 -0.11 -0.96 15.89
C PHE A 493 0.04 -2.23 15.02
N SER A 494 1.13 -2.34 14.26
CA SER A 494 1.58 -3.50 13.51
C SER A 494 2.43 -4.52 14.31
N GLU A 495 2.90 -4.20 15.53
CA GLU A 495 3.60 -5.12 16.46
C GLU A 495 2.65 -5.61 17.56
#